data_AF-A0A9P7ET49-F1
#
_entry.id   AF-A0A9P7ET49-F1
#
_cell.length_a   1.000
_cell.length_b   1.000
_cell.length_c   1.000
_cell.angle_alpha   90.00
_cell.angle_beta   90.00
_cell.angle_gamma   90.00
#
_symmetry.space_group_name_H-M   'P 1'
#
loop_
_entity.id
_entity.type
_entity.pdbx_description
1 polymer ?
#
loop_
_entity_poly.entity_id
_entity_poly.type
_entity_poly.pdbx_seq_one_letter_code
_entity_poly.pdbx_strand_id
1 'polypeptide(L)'
;MVTIPIDWALYQTYLAGELVHEIFMATILHRPVRDMDLGLLDIDTCIALEQLANVMATAYSNAVRLKINMVRYNDALDKDESGRSETREENLFNRFPPEEERFLTTPSVVIDSGGRIIVWYLPGALTTMIMKDIHGATHSMSGLLKHSITTSKITQWRTNRSNFHISPDGMVTPGCINISPAWFQQGREKHGFPNLDPEDGFSPEVSAALKGDAGHNITTSLQRSGIIVSAALRVMHPDLYWAGMETQVRLGKWASRYELDKMHYHLQRWTSVFNVVSIICNRRSPLIEIPNVDQQHLIS
;
A
#
# COMPACT_ATOMS: atom_id res chain seq x y z
N MET A 1 -15.83 12.02 12.49
CA MET A 1 -14.39 12.16 12.22
C MET A 1 -13.65 11.94 13.53
N VAL A 2 -12.70 11.02 13.57
CA VAL A 2 -11.95 10.69 14.80
C VAL A 2 -10.86 11.73 15.03
N THR A 3 -10.74 12.24 16.26
CA THR A 3 -9.65 13.14 16.65
C THR A 3 -8.31 12.38 16.67
N ILE A 4 -7.37 12.81 15.84
CA ILE A 4 -6.01 12.25 15.75
C ILE A 4 -5.15 12.94 16.82
N PRO A 5 -4.49 12.19 17.72
CA PRO A 5 -3.59 12.78 18.70
C PRO A 5 -2.40 13.45 18.02
N ILE A 6 -2.06 14.67 18.44
CA ILE A 6 -1.01 15.49 17.82
C ILE A 6 0.39 14.91 18.00
N ASP A 7 0.59 14.12 19.05
CA ASP A 7 1.83 13.41 19.38
C ASP A 7 2.02 12.12 18.58
N TRP A 8 1.03 11.70 17.79
CA TRP A 8 1.13 10.52 16.94
C TRP A 8 1.71 10.90 15.58
N ALA A 9 2.55 10.02 15.04
CA ALA A 9 3.12 10.17 13.71
C ALA A 9 2.04 10.24 12.61
N LEU A 10 0.88 9.62 12.85
CA LEU A 10 -0.29 9.70 11.99
C LEU A 10 -0.82 11.15 11.81
N TYR A 11 -0.56 12.07 12.75
CA TYR A 11 -0.91 13.47 12.59
C TYR A 11 -0.10 14.15 11.46
N GLN A 12 1.17 13.76 11.29
CA GLN A 12 1.96 14.20 10.12
C GLN A 12 1.34 13.67 8.82
N THR A 13 0.86 12.43 8.81
CA THR A 13 0.13 11.84 7.68
C THR A 13 -1.16 12.60 7.34
N TYR A 14 -1.86 13.13 8.35
CA TYR A 14 -3.00 14.02 8.17
C TYR A 14 -2.59 15.33 7.50
N LEU A 15 -1.60 16.03 8.05
CA LEU A 15 -1.12 17.30 7.47
C LEU A 15 -0.63 17.14 6.03
N ALA A 16 0.10 16.05 5.76
CA ALA A 16 0.59 15.74 4.43
C ALA A 16 -0.53 15.42 3.44
N GLY A 17 -1.56 14.69 3.87
CA GLY A 17 -2.74 14.44 3.07
C GLY A 17 -3.47 15.73 2.70
N GLU A 18 -3.66 16.62 3.68
CA GLU A 18 -4.31 17.91 3.44
C GLU A 18 -3.47 18.81 2.53
N LEU A 19 -2.14 18.83 2.68
CA LEU A 19 -1.24 19.57 1.80
C LEU A 19 -1.31 19.07 0.35
N VAL A 20 -1.17 17.76 0.13
CA VAL A 20 -1.22 17.17 -1.21
C VAL A 20 -2.58 17.40 -1.86
N HIS A 21 -3.66 17.22 -1.12
CA HIS A 21 -5.01 17.49 -1.59
C HIS A 21 -5.20 18.96 -1.94
N GLU A 22 -4.72 19.89 -1.10
CA GLU A 22 -4.82 21.32 -1.34
C GLU A 22 -4.05 21.74 -2.59
N ILE A 23 -2.78 21.32 -2.73
CA ILE A 23 -1.97 21.62 -3.92
C ILE A 23 -2.63 21.02 -5.17
N PHE A 24 -3.06 19.76 -5.12
CA PHE A 24 -3.74 19.10 -6.23
C PHE A 24 -4.99 19.87 -6.68
N MET A 25 -5.87 20.22 -5.73
CA MET A 25 -7.09 20.97 -6.02
C MET A 25 -6.80 22.40 -6.49
N ALA A 26 -5.79 23.06 -5.91
CA ALA A 26 -5.39 24.39 -6.32
C ALA A 26 -4.89 24.41 -7.77
N THR A 27 -4.06 23.43 -8.14
CA THR A 27 -3.54 23.27 -9.50
C THR A 27 -4.64 22.98 -10.51
N ILE A 28 -5.57 22.06 -10.21
CA ILE A 28 -6.68 21.71 -11.11
C ILE A 28 -7.69 22.86 -11.26
N LEU A 29 -7.93 23.62 -10.19
CA LEU A 29 -8.87 24.74 -10.21
C LEU A 29 -8.20 26.07 -10.61
N HIS A 30 -6.91 26.07 -10.96
CA HIS A 30 -6.13 27.25 -11.32
C HIS A 30 -6.22 28.38 -10.28
N ARG A 31 -6.11 28.03 -9.00
CA ARG A 31 -6.14 28.98 -7.87
C ARG A 31 -4.86 28.88 -7.04
N PRO A 32 -4.52 29.90 -6.23
CA PRO A 32 -3.40 29.78 -5.30
C PRO A 32 -3.67 28.72 -4.22
N VAL A 33 -2.58 28.10 -3.75
CA VAL A 33 -2.54 27.24 -2.56
C VAL A 33 -2.84 28.11 -1.34
N ARG A 34 -3.73 27.65 -0.46
CA ARG A 34 -4.03 28.35 0.80
C ARG A 34 -2.83 28.30 1.73
N ASP A 35 -2.73 29.31 2.61
CA ASP A 35 -1.77 29.27 3.70
C ASP A 35 -2.15 28.14 4.68
N MET A 36 -1.15 27.33 5.07
CA MET A 36 -1.35 26.12 5.86
C MET A 36 -0.29 26.05 6.97
N ASP A 37 -0.74 25.72 8.18
CA ASP A 37 0.18 25.41 9.28
C ASP A 37 0.71 23.97 9.12
N LEU A 38 1.95 23.87 8.67
CA LEU A 38 2.65 22.61 8.42
C LEU A 38 3.71 22.31 9.48
N GLY A 39 3.68 22.97 10.65
CA GLY A 39 4.80 23.02 11.61
C GLY A 39 5.39 21.69 12.12
N LEU A 40 4.78 20.55 11.80
CA LEU A 40 5.29 19.21 12.13
C LEU A 40 5.89 18.45 10.94
N LEU A 41 5.81 18.98 9.72
CA LEU A 41 6.45 18.43 8.53
C LEU A 41 7.78 19.13 8.30
N ASP A 42 8.84 18.35 8.09
CA ASP A 42 10.12 18.89 7.69
C ASP A 42 10.09 19.41 6.23
N ILE A 43 10.97 20.35 5.91
CA ILE A 43 10.99 21.02 4.61
C ILE A 43 11.17 20.03 3.45
N ASP A 44 11.97 18.99 3.63
CA ASP A 44 12.22 18.02 2.57
C ASP A 44 10.99 17.16 2.31
N THR A 45 10.24 16.81 3.37
CA THR A 45 8.94 16.15 3.25
C THR A 45 7.93 17.05 2.51
N CYS A 46 7.88 18.35 2.83
CA CYS A 46 7.01 19.30 2.11
C CYS A 46 7.35 19.37 0.61
N ILE A 47 8.64 19.47 0.25
CA ILE A 47 9.09 19.48 -1.15
C ILE A 47 8.67 18.19 -1.86
N ALA A 48 8.81 17.03 -1.21
CA ALA A 48 8.40 15.75 -1.78
C ALA A 48 6.88 15.64 -1.98
N LEU A 49 6.09 16.16 -1.04
CA LEU A 49 4.64 16.21 -1.13
C LEU A 49 4.16 17.16 -2.24
N GLU A 50 4.81 18.31 -2.41
CA GLU A 50 4.54 19.23 -3.51
C GLU A 50 4.82 18.58 -4.87
N GLN A 51 5.97 17.89 -5.01
CA GLN A 51 6.28 17.15 -6.23
C GLN A 51 5.23 16.07 -6.53
N LEU A 52 4.85 15.28 -5.52
CA LEU A 52 3.78 14.29 -5.65
C LEU A 52 2.48 14.93 -6.15
N ALA A 53 2.02 15.99 -5.48
CA ALA A 53 0.75 16.65 -5.79
C ALA A 53 0.73 17.22 -7.22
N ASN A 54 1.81 17.85 -7.65
CA ASN A 54 1.95 18.40 -9.01
C ASN A 54 1.95 17.31 -10.09
N VAL A 55 2.65 16.20 -9.85
CA VAL A 55 2.64 15.05 -10.77
C VAL A 55 1.25 14.41 -10.84
N MET A 56 0.54 14.32 -9.70
CA MET A 56 -0.85 13.84 -9.66
C MET A 56 -1.81 14.77 -10.42
N ALA A 57 -1.70 16.09 -10.24
CA ALA A 57 -2.53 17.05 -10.97
C ALA A 57 -2.28 16.98 -12.49
N THR A 58 -1.02 16.83 -12.88
CA THR A 58 -0.62 16.59 -14.28
C THR A 58 -1.24 15.29 -14.81
N ALA A 59 -1.14 14.20 -14.04
CA ALA A 59 -1.72 12.92 -14.42
C ALA A 59 -3.24 12.99 -14.60
N TYR A 60 -3.93 13.67 -13.67
CA TYR A 60 -5.37 13.86 -13.74
C TYR A 60 -5.81 14.63 -14.99
N SER A 61 -5.01 15.62 -15.41
CA SER A 61 -5.26 16.39 -16.63
C SER A 61 -4.99 15.58 -17.91
N ASN A 62 -4.10 14.59 -17.84
CA ASN A 62 -3.72 13.70 -18.93
C ASN A 62 -4.52 12.39 -18.91
N ALA A 63 -5.83 12.48 -19.08
CA ALA A 63 -6.72 11.33 -19.02
C ALA A 63 -6.68 10.48 -20.30
N VAL A 64 -6.33 9.20 -20.16
CA VAL A 64 -6.39 8.17 -21.19
C VAL A 64 -7.67 7.36 -21.01
N ARG A 65 -8.61 7.46 -21.95
CA ARG A 65 -9.89 6.76 -21.88
C ARG A 65 -9.83 5.41 -22.58
N LEU A 66 -10.37 4.41 -21.92
CA LEU A 66 -10.61 3.07 -22.44
C LEU A 66 -12.10 2.88 -22.77
N LYS A 67 -12.37 1.98 -23.71
CA LYS A 67 -13.69 1.48 -24.09
C LYS A 67 -14.18 0.39 -23.15
N ILE A 68 -13.28 -0.39 -22.54
CA ILE A 68 -13.67 -1.42 -21.58
C ILE A 68 -14.34 -0.79 -20.36
N ASN A 69 -15.40 -1.44 -19.87
CA ASN A 69 -16.06 -1.09 -18.62
C ASN A 69 -15.60 -2.11 -17.57
N MET A 70 -14.81 -1.68 -16.58
CA MET A 70 -14.17 -2.60 -15.64
C MET A 70 -15.17 -3.24 -14.69
N VAL A 71 -16.29 -2.57 -14.39
CA VAL A 71 -17.35 -3.16 -13.58
C VAL A 71 -18.05 -4.29 -14.33
N ARG A 72 -18.41 -4.08 -15.60
CA ARG A 72 -18.99 -5.15 -16.43
C ARG A 72 -18.03 -6.31 -16.66
N TYR A 73 -16.73 -6.02 -16.80
CA TYR A 73 -15.71 -7.05 -16.88
C TYR A 73 -15.67 -7.87 -15.58
N ASN A 74 -15.61 -7.21 -14.43
CA ASN A 74 -15.61 -7.87 -13.13
C ASN A 74 -16.90 -8.68 -12.87
N ASP A 75 -18.06 -8.16 -13.24
CA ASP A 75 -19.37 -8.86 -13.14
C ASP A 75 -19.44 -10.10 -14.04
N ALA A 76 -18.62 -10.14 -15.10
CA ALA A 76 -18.54 -11.28 -15.98
C ALA A 76 -17.64 -12.38 -15.42
N LEU A 77 -16.70 -12.08 -14.51
CA LEU A 77 -15.80 -13.06 -13.89
C LEU A 77 -16.58 -13.98 -12.95
N ASP A 78 -16.23 -15.26 -12.96
CA ASP A 78 -16.80 -16.20 -12.01
C ASP A 78 -16.14 -16.00 -10.64
N LYS A 79 -16.82 -16.44 -9.57
CA LYS A 79 -16.16 -16.57 -8.27
C LYS A 79 -14.95 -17.49 -8.48
N ASP A 80 -13.79 -17.05 -8.01
CA ASP A 80 -12.57 -17.86 -8.06
C ASP A 80 -12.04 -18.16 -9.47
N GLU A 81 -12.28 -17.24 -10.43
CA GLU A 81 -11.78 -17.32 -11.81
C GLU A 81 -10.29 -17.67 -11.85
N SER A 82 -9.97 -18.82 -12.44
CA SER A 82 -8.63 -19.43 -12.32
C SER A 82 -7.64 -18.99 -13.39
N GLY A 83 -8.13 -18.35 -14.47
CA GLY A 83 -7.33 -17.96 -15.63
C GLY A 83 -6.85 -19.13 -16.51
N ARG A 84 -7.41 -20.34 -16.30
CA ARG A 84 -6.88 -21.59 -16.88
C ARG A 84 -7.77 -22.25 -17.92
N SER A 85 -9.04 -21.85 -18.00
CA SER A 85 -9.96 -22.42 -18.97
C SER A 85 -9.86 -21.62 -20.27
N GLU A 86 -9.25 -22.21 -21.29
CA GLU A 86 -9.09 -21.56 -22.60
C GLU A 86 -10.42 -21.08 -23.18
N THR A 87 -11.46 -21.92 -23.11
CA THR A 87 -12.81 -21.54 -23.56
C THR A 87 -13.37 -20.35 -22.78
N ARG A 88 -13.04 -20.25 -21.49
CA ARG A 88 -13.47 -19.13 -20.66
C ARG A 88 -12.73 -17.85 -21.00
N GLU A 89 -11.40 -17.92 -21.14
CA GLU A 89 -10.56 -16.80 -21.57
C GLU A 89 -10.96 -16.30 -22.96
N GLU A 90 -11.25 -17.21 -23.90
CA GLU A 90 -11.75 -16.86 -25.23
C GLU A 90 -13.12 -16.17 -25.17
N ASN A 91 -14.03 -16.64 -24.32
CA ASN A 91 -15.32 -15.98 -24.11
C ASN A 91 -15.17 -14.57 -23.50
N LEU A 92 -14.27 -14.40 -22.53
CA LEU A 92 -13.96 -13.10 -21.94
C LEU A 92 -13.31 -12.17 -22.98
N PHE A 93 -12.37 -12.67 -23.77
CA PHE A 93 -11.72 -11.93 -24.85
C PHE A 93 -12.72 -11.46 -25.90
N ASN A 94 -13.63 -12.33 -26.34
CA ASN A 94 -14.67 -11.99 -27.31
C ASN A 94 -15.65 -10.95 -26.77
N ARG A 95 -15.98 -11.01 -25.47
CA ARG A 95 -16.91 -10.09 -24.82
C ARG A 95 -16.27 -8.74 -24.47
N PHE A 96 -14.98 -8.74 -24.16
CA PHE A 96 -14.19 -7.57 -23.76
C PHE A 96 -12.87 -7.54 -24.55
N PRO A 97 -12.92 -7.26 -25.86
CA PRO A 97 -11.74 -7.29 -26.70
C PRO A 97 -10.71 -6.28 -26.19
N PRO A 98 -9.42 -6.66 -26.07
CA PRO A 98 -8.38 -5.75 -25.64
C PRO A 98 -8.25 -4.60 -26.65
N GLU A 99 -8.01 -3.41 -26.14
CA GLU A 99 -7.66 -2.27 -26.96
C GLU A 99 -6.20 -2.34 -27.41
N GLU A 100 -5.85 -1.51 -28.39
CA GLU A 100 -4.45 -1.33 -28.80
C GLU A 100 -3.56 -1.05 -27.59
N GLU A 101 -2.38 -1.68 -27.58
CA GLU A 101 -1.38 -1.43 -26.56
C GLU A 101 -1.03 0.06 -26.51
N ARG A 102 -1.10 0.64 -25.31
CA ARG A 102 -0.74 2.04 -25.08
C ARG A 102 0.46 2.12 -24.16
N PHE A 103 1.48 2.83 -24.62
CA PHE A 103 2.65 3.15 -23.82
C PHE A 103 2.41 4.46 -23.07
N LEU A 104 2.42 4.40 -21.74
CA LEU A 104 2.36 5.58 -20.90
C LEU A 104 3.79 6.06 -20.62
N THR A 105 4.11 7.28 -21.06
CA THR A 105 5.44 7.90 -20.86
C THR A 105 5.38 9.17 -20.02
N THR A 106 4.20 9.77 -19.90
CA THR A 106 3.95 10.97 -19.10
C THR A 106 2.95 10.67 -17.99
N PRO A 107 2.95 11.45 -16.88
CA PRO A 107 1.94 11.29 -15.84
C PRO A 107 0.54 11.30 -16.44
N SER A 108 -0.23 10.26 -16.15
CA SER A 108 -1.54 10.01 -16.78
C SER A 108 -2.46 9.23 -15.86
N VAL A 109 -3.77 9.46 -15.98
CA VAL A 109 -4.80 8.57 -15.42
C VAL A 109 -5.43 7.74 -16.52
N VAL A 110 -5.66 6.46 -16.26
CA VAL A 110 -6.42 5.59 -17.17
C VAL A 110 -7.84 5.50 -16.64
N ILE A 111 -8.81 5.82 -17.49
CA ILE A 111 -10.23 5.88 -17.14
C ILE A 111 -10.99 4.85 -17.98
N ASP A 112 -11.79 4.01 -17.33
CA ASP A 112 -12.68 3.06 -18.01
C ASP A 112 -13.85 3.78 -18.71
N SER A 113 -14.63 3.06 -19.50
CA SER A 113 -15.79 3.66 -20.19
C SER A 113 -16.93 4.07 -19.26
N GLY A 114 -16.90 3.61 -18.00
CA GLY A 114 -17.79 4.05 -16.93
C GLY A 114 -17.33 5.34 -16.25
N GLY A 115 -16.20 5.94 -16.65
CA GLY A 115 -15.68 7.16 -16.06
C GLY A 115 -14.87 6.94 -14.77
N ARG A 116 -14.53 5.70 -14.42
CA ARG A 116 -13.73 5.38 -13.22
C ARG A 116 -12.25 5.42 -13.55
N ILE A 117 -11.46 6.07 -12.70
CA ILE A 117 -10.00 5.96 -12.77
C ILE A 117 -9.62 4.57 -12.28
N ILE A 118 -8.92 3.81 -13.12
CA ILE A 118 -8.51 2.43 -12.83
C ILE A 118 -6.99 2.31 -12.65
N VAL A 119 -6.23 3.26 -13.19
CA VAL A 119 -4.77 3.32 -13.03
C VAL A 119 -4.36 4.78 -12.89
N TRP A 120 -3.48 5.03 -11.92
CA TRP A 120 -2.68 6.25 -11.83
C TRP A 120 -1.24 5.90 -12.24
N TYR A 121 -0.77 6.49 -13.33
CA TYR A 121 0.62 6.38 -13.76
C TYR A 121 1.34 7.68 -13.40
N LEU A 122 2.26 7.61 -12.44
CA LEU A 122 2.87 8.77 -11.77
C LEU A 122 4.41 8.74 -11.88
N PRO A 123 4.99 8.77 -13.09
CA PRO A 123 6.43 8.81 -13.26
C PRO A 123 6.98 10.11 -12.65
N GLY A 124 8.08 9.99 -11.91
CA GLY A 124 8.72 11.14 -11.26
C GLY A 124 7.96 11.71 -10.07
N ALA A 125 6.91 11.04 -9.54
CA ALA A 125 6.24 11.52 -8.32
C ALA A 125 7.09 11.40 -7.05
N LEU A 126 8.09 10.50 -7.03
CA LEU A 126 8.99 10.33 -5.90
C LEU A 126 10.28 11.13 -6.09
N THR A 127 10.68 11.88 -5.08
CA THR A 127 11.97 12.56 -5.06
C THR A 127 13.12 11.56 -4.89
N THR A 128 14.32 11.96 -5.30
CA THR A 128 15.54 11.16 -5.11
C THR A 128 15.83 10.90 -3.63
N MET A 129 15.45 11.82 -2.73
CA MET A 129 15.56 11.62 -1.30
C MET A 129 14.65 10.49 -0.81
N ILE A 130 13.36 10.49 -1.16
CA ILE A 130 12.43 9.43 -0.75
C ILE A 130 12.90 8.07 -1.28
N MET A 131 13.41 8.01 -2.51
CA MET A 131 14.00 6.79 -3.05
C MET A 131 15.23 6.33 -2.25
N LYS A 132 16.09 7.25 -1.80
CA LYS A 132 17.22 6.93 -0.91
C LYS A 132 16.75 6.43 0.46
N ASP A 133 15.71 7.03 1.03
CA ASP A 133 15.15 6.61 2.32
C ASP A 133 14.59 5.17 2.22
N ILE A 134 13.85 4.84 1.16
CA ILE A 134 13.36 3.48 0.89
C ILE A 134 14.54 2.51 0.70
N HIS A 135 15.58 2.92 -0.02
CA HIS A 135 16.78 2.10 -0.22
C HIS A 135 17.53 1.86 1.11
N GLY A 136 17.70 2.89 1.93
CA GLY A 136 18.33 2.79 3.25
C GLY A 136 17.54 1.90 4.19
N ALA A 137 16.20 2.06 4.23
CA ALA A 137 15.31 1.22 4.99
C ALA A 137 15.46 -0.25 4.58
N THR A 138 15.31 -0.56 3.29
CA THR A 138 15.43 -1.93 2.77
C THR A 138 16.80 -2.55 3.01
N HIS A 139 17.88 -1.77 2.92
CA HIS A 139 19.22 -2.23 3.27
C HIS A 139 19.36 -2.65 4.74
N SER A 140 18.79 -1.86 5.66
CA SER A 140 18.77 -2.20 7.10
C SER A 140 18.01 -3.51 7.40
N MET A 141 17.13 -3.94 6.49
CA MET A 141 16.33 -5.16 6.59
C MET A 141 16.95 -6.38 5.92
N SER A 142 18.18 -6.27 5.42
CA SER A 142 18.84 -7.35 4.66
C SER A 142 18.81 -8.71 5.38
N GLY A 143 18.98 -8.72 6.71
CA GLY A 143 18.83 -9.92 7.53
C GLY A 143 17.43 -10.54 7.40
N LEU A 144 16.38 -9.78 7.70
CA LEU A 144 14.99 -10.26 7.63
C LEU A 144 14.59 -10.69 6.21
N LEU A 145 15.02 -9.93 5.20
CA LEU A 145 14.77 -10.24 3.78
C LEU A 145 15.41 -11.59 3.39
N LYS A 146 16.66 -11.85 3.76
CA LYS A 146 17.32 -13.14 3.49
C LYS A 146 16.60 -14.32 4.14
N HIS A 147 16.18 -14.16 5.39
CA HIS A 147 15.49 -15.22 6.15
C HIS A 147 14.08 -15.48 5.64
N SER A 148 13.46 -14.52 4.95
CA SER A 148 12.13 -14.70 4.37
C SER A 148 12.09 -15.66 3.18
N ILE A 149 13.23 -15.90 2.52
CA ILE A 149 13.30 -16.76 1.34
C ILE A 149 13.29 -18.23 1.77
N THR A 150 12.29 -18.97 1.30
CA THR A 150 12.12 -20.38 1.62
C THR A 150 12.71 -21.26 0.50
N THR A 151 13.34 -22.37 0.90
CA THR A 151 13.97 -23.34 -0.01
C THR A 151 13.16 -24.63 -0.17
N SER A 152 12.02 -24.75 0.52
CA SER A 152 11.16 -25.94 0.51
C SER A 152 9.77 -25.65 -0.07
N LYS A 153 9.06 -26.73 -0.46
CA LYS A 153 7.69 -26.85 -1.04
C LYS A 153 7.19 -25.73 -1.99
N ILE A 154 6.65 -26.16 -3.13
CA ILE A 154 6.00 -25.32 -4.16
C ILE A 154 4.84 -24.47 -3.60
N THR A 155 4.21 -24.88 -2.50
CA THR A 155 3.06 -24.19 -1.88
C THR A 155 3.38 -22.80 -1.30
N GLN A 156 4.66 -22.44 -1.19
CA GLN A 156 5.11 -21.12 -0.72
C GLN A 156 5.61 -20.23 -1.87
N TRP A 157 4.86 -20.18 -2.98
CA TRP A 157 5.28 -19.47 -4.19
C TRP A 157 5.67 -17.98 -3.92
N ARG A 158 5.06 -17.31 -2.94
CA ARG A 158 5.40 -15.91 -2.60
C ARG A 158 6.81 -15.73 -2.03
N THR A 159 7.37 -16.75 -1.39
CA THR A 159 8.68 -16.72 -0.71
C THR A 159 9.67 -17.74 -1.27
N ASN A 160 9.28 -18.54 -2.26
CA ASN A 160 10.14 -19.56 -2.85
C ASN A 160 11.36 -18.93 -3.54
N ARG A 161 12.55 -19.47 -3.25
CA ARG A 161 13.83 -19.05 -3.83
C ARG A 161 13.82 -18.92 -5.36
N SER A 162 13.10 -19.77 -6.09
CA SER A 162 13.06 -19.72 -7.56
C SER A 162 12.52 -18.40 -8.11
N ASN A 163 11.77 -17.65 -7.28
CA ASN A 163 11.14 -16.40 -7.67
C ASN A 163 11.98 -15.17 -7.32
N PHE A 164 13.19 -15.33 -6.80
CA PHE A 164 14.05 -14.20 -6.42
C PHE A 164 15.34 -14.18 -7.23
N HIS A 165 15.71 -12.98 -7.68
CA HIS A 165 16.96 -12.73 -8.40
C HIS A 165 17.96 -12.05 -7.48
N ILE A 166 19.23 -12.48 -7.55
CA ILE A 166 20.32 -11.82 -6.83
C ILE A 166 20.64 -10.52 -7.57
N SER A 167 20.78 -9.42 -6.81
CA SER A 167 21.20 -8.13 -7.38
C SER A 167 22.62 -8.25 -7.93
N PRO A 168 22.90 -7.95 -9.21
CA PRO A 168 24.24 -8.06 -9.77
C PRO A 168 25.29 -7.21 -9.05
N ASP A 169 24.87 -6.06 -8.53
CA ASP A 169 25.69 -5.10 -7.79
C ASP A 169 25.70 -5.36 -6.26
N GLY A 170 24.93 -6.35 -5.78
CA GLY A 170 24.77 -6.65 -4.36
C GLY A 170 24.05 -5.58 -3.54
N MET A 171 23.51 -4.52 -4.15
CA MET A 171 22.94 -3.37 -3.44
C MET A 171 21.57 -3.69 -2.82
N VAL A 172 20.77 -4.51 -3.52
CA VAL A 172 19.45 -4.94 -3.06
C VAL A 172 19.48 -6.37 -2.56
N THR A 173 19.06 -6.57 -1.32
CA THR A 173 18.90 -7.91 -0.75
C THR A 173 17.54 -8.48 -1.16
N PRO A 174 17.47 -9.64 -1.85
CA PRO A 174 16.18 -10.23 -2.23
C PRO A 174 15.44 -10.75 -1.02
N GLY A 175 14.11 -10.67 -1.05
CA GLY A 175 13.25 -11.16 0.03
C GLY A 175 11.84 -10.57 0.00
N CYS A 176 10.97 -11.10 0.85
CA CYS A 176 9.59 -10.66 0.98
C CYS A 176 9.17 -10.68 2.46
N ILE A 177 8.94 -9.51 3.05
CA ILE A 177 8.48 -9.42 4.44
C ILE A 177 7.23 -8.56 4.53
N ASN A 178 6.38 -8.87 5.51
CA ASN A 178 5.22 -8.04 5.86
C ASN A 178 5.47 -7.43 7.24
N ILE A 179 5.29 -6.12 7.34
CA ILE A 179 5.31 -5.38 8.59
C ILE A 179 3.93 -4.78 8.84
N SER A 180 3.49 -4.84 10.09
CA SER A 180 2.22 -4.29 10.54
C SER A 180 2.24 -4.07 12.04
N PRO A 181 1.77 -2.91 12.52
CA PRO A 181 1.63 -2.65 13.95
C PRO A 181 0.49 -3.47 14.58
N ALA A 182 -0.48 -3.93 13.78
CA ALA A 182 -1.71 -4.56 14.25
C ALA A 182 -2.20 -5.65 13.26
N TRP A 183 -1.48 -6.75 13.16
CA TRP A 183 -1.73 -7.86 12.24
C TRP A 183 -2.69 -8.91 12.82
N PHE A 184 -3.74 -9.27 12.08
CA PHE A 184 -4.54 -10.46 12.40
C PHE A 184 -3.82 -11.72 11.89
N GLN A 185 -3.34 -12.56 12.81
CA GLN A 185 -2.44 -13.67 12.49
C GLN A 185 -3.09 -14.85 11.74
N GLN A 186 -4.41 -14.86 11.53
CA GLN A 186 -5.10 -15.95 10.83
C GLN A 186 -6.08 -15.42 9.78
N GLY A 187 -5.88 -15.81 8.52
CA GLY A 187 -6.87 -15.65 7.45
C GLY A 187 -7.90 -16.78 7.45
N ARG A 188 -8.43 -17.18 8.60
CA ARG A 188 -9.55 -18.14 8.68
C ARG A 188 -10.61 -17.57 9.59
N GLU A 189 -11.77 -17.28 9.02
CA GLU A 189 -12.99 -17.05 9.79
C GLU A 189 -13.27 -18.34 10.58
N LYS A 190 -13.08 -18.33 11.90
CA LYS A 190 -13.77 -19.28 12.76
C LYS A 190 -15.12 -18.66 13.08
N HIS A 191 -16.20 -19.41 12.83
CA HIS A 191 -17.56 -18.96 13.10
C HIS A 191 -17.71 -18.46 14.54
N GLY A 192 -18.01 -17.17 14.68
CA GLY A 192 -18.17 -16.47 15.95
C GLY A 192 -17.68 -15.04 15.77
N PHE A 193 -18.54 -14.05 16.05
CA PHE A 193 -18.06 -12.68 16.15
C PHE A 193 -16.93 -12.65 17.18
N PRO A 194 -15.72 -12.19 16.84
CA PRO A 194 -14.68 -12.06 17.84
C PRO A 194 -15.17 -10.98 18.80
N ASN A 195 -15.53 -11.40 20.01
CA ASN A 195 -15.42 -10.50 21.13
C ASN A 195 -13.96 -10.03 21.10
N LEU A 196 -13.75 -8.72 20.97
CA LEU A 196 -12.44 -8.08 20.95
C LEU A 196 -11.78 -8.11 22.34
N ASP A 197 -12.03 -9.18 23.10
CA ASP A 197 -11.36 -9.50 24.33
C ASP A 197 -10.03 -10.18 23.96
N PRO A 198 -8.87 -9.61 24.35
CA PRO A 198 -7.58 -10.26 24.16
C PRO A 198 -7.52 -11.68 24.74
N GLU A 199 -8.36 -11.99 25.73
CA GLU A 199 -8.44 -13.33 26.33
C GLU A 199 -9.07 -14.40 25.40
N ASP A 200 -9.84 -13.98 24.39
CA ASP A 200 -10.49 -14.91 23.43
C ASP A 200 -9.52 -15.41 22.32
N GLY A 201 -8.28 -14.93 22.32
CA GLY A 201 -7.24 -15.36 21.37
C GLY A 201 -7.41 -14.81 19.94
N PHE A 202 -8.28 -13.82 19.74
CA PHE A 202 -8.56 -13.16 18.45
C PHE A 202 -8.13 -11.68 18.43
N SER A 203 -7.00 -11.37 19.06
CA SER A 203 -6.44 -10.02 19.07
C SER A 203 -5.47 -9.78 17.91
N PRO A 204 -5.52 -8.61 17.24
CA PRO A 204 -4.45 -8.20 16.35
C PRO A 204 -3.13 -8.07 17.14
N GLU A 205 -2.02 -8.44 16.52
CA GLU A 205 -0.70 -8.40 17.13
C GLU A 205 0.31 -7.67 16.25
N VAL A 206 1.33 -7.09 16.88
CA VAL A 206 2.52 -6.59 16.16
C VAL A 206 3.13 -7.72 15.32
N SER A 207 3.38 -7.48 14.04
CA SER A 207 4.05 -8.46 13.17
C SER A 207 5.43 -8.87 13.71
N ALA A 208 5.84 -10.11 13.46
CA ALA A 208 7.14 -10.62 13.95
C ALA A 208 8.34 -9.77 13.50
N ALA A 209 8.28 -9.21 12.30
CA ALA A 209 9.31 -8.32 11.76
C ALA A 209 9.46 -6.99 12.53
N LEU A 210 8.44 -6.60 13.32
CA LEU A 210 8.48 -5.42 14.17
C LEU A 210 8.85 -5.70 15.64
N LYS A 211 8.82 -6.95 16.11
CA LYS A 211 8.99 -7.31 17.55
C LYS A 211 10.44 -7.21 18.09
N GLY A 212 11.39 -6.59 17.38
CA GLY A 212 12.79 -6.41 17.81
C GLY A 212 13.42 -5.09 17.36
N ASP A 213 14.68 -4.85 17.72
CA ASP A 213 15.37 -3.56 17.47
C ASP A 213 15.37 -3.14 16.00
N ALA A 214 15.50 -4.11 15.08
CA ALA A 214 15.36 -3.87 13.65
C ALA A 214 13.99 -3.28 13.30
N GLY A 215 12.92 -3.79 13.92
CA GLY A 215 11.54 -3.31 13.76
C GLY A 215 11.33 -1.84 14.14
N HIS A 216 11.99 -1.39 15.21
CA HIS A 216 11.96 0.00 15.64
C HIS A 216 12.63 0.92 14.62
N ASN A 217 13.81 0.54 14.15
CA ASN A 217 14.54 1.32 13.14
C ASN A 217 13.76 1.41 11.82
N ILE A 218 13.12 0.32 11.39
CA ILE A 218 12.32 0.27 10.16
C ILE A 218 11.11 1.20 10.22
N THR A 219 10.41 1.24 11.35
CA THR A 219 9.23 2.10 11.52
C THR A 219 9.63 3.56 11.30
N THR A 220 10.79 3.98 11.84
CA THR A 220 11.37 5.32 11.62
C THR A 220 11.83 5.52 10.18
N SER A 221 12.59 4.58 9.61
CA SER A 221 13.14 4.71 8.25
C SER A 221 12.07 4.78 7.15
N LEU A 222 10.89 4.18 7.39
CA LEU A 222 9.79 4.21 6.43
C LEU A 222 8.83 5.39 6.64
N GLN A 223 9.05 6.25 7.64
CA GLN A 223 8.07 7.28 8.01
C GLN A 223 7.68 8.15 6.83
N ARG A 224 8.65 8.78 6.15
CA ARG A 224 8.39 9.64 4.99
C ARG A 224 7.72 8.88 3.85
N SER A 225 8.14 7.65 3.57
CA SER A 225 7.51 6.84 2.51
C SER A 225 6.05 6.52 2.83
N GLY A 226 5.74 6.21 4.09
CA GLY A 226 4.37 6.00 4.56
C GLY A 226 3.51 7.25 4.45
N ILE A 227 4.07 8.42 4.80
CA ILE A 227 3.41 9.73 4.63
C ILE A 227 3.08 9.98 3.16
N ILE A 228 4.06 9.83 2.26
CA ILE A 228 3.91 10.09 0.82
C ILE A 228 2.84 9.20 0.19
N VAL A 229 2.88 7.89 0.45
CA VAL A 229 1.90 6.94 -0.12
C VAL A 229 0.50 7.21 0.44
N SER A 230 0.39 7.54 1.73
CA SER A 230 -0.89 7.89 2.34
C SER A 230 -1.45 9.21 1.81
N ALA A 231 -0.61 10.22 1.61
CA ALA A 231 -1.01 11.50 1.03
C ALA A 231 -1.48 11.34 -0.43
N ALA A 232 -0.86 10.45 -1.19
CA ALA A 232 -1.34 10.09 -2.52
C ALA A 232 -2.75 9.46 -2.45
N LEU A 233 -2.99 8.58 -1.47
CA LEU A 233 -4.31 7.96 -1.26
C LEU A 233 -5.40 8.98 -0.92
N ARG A 234 -5.07 10.06 -0.21
CA ARG A 234 -6.01 11.15 0.11
C ARG A 234 -6.67 11.77 -1.13
N VAL A 235 -5.95 11.78 -2.26
CA VAL A 235 -6.45 12.26 -3.56
C VAL A 235 -7.07 11.11 -4.37
N MET A 236 -6.41 9.95 -4.43
CA MET A 236 -6.87 8.83 -5.27
C MET A 236 -8.15 8.19 -4.75
N HIS A 237 -8.31 8.09 -3.43
CA HIS A 237 -9.41 7.38 -2.80
C HIS A 237 -9.72 7.96 -1.40
N PRO A 238 -10.35 9.16 -1.32
CA PRO A 238 -10.51 9.90 -0.06
C PRO A 238 -11.25 9.11 1.03
N ASP A 239 -12.28 8.34 0.67
CA ASP A 239 -13.03 7.53 1.64
C ASP A 239 -12.15 6.45 2.27
N LEU A 240 -11.28 5.82 1.48
CA LEU A 240 -10.36 4.78 1.96
C LEU A 240 -9.26 5.38 2.83
N TYR A 241 -8.77 6.56 2.47
CA TYR A 241 -7.84 7.33 3.30
C TYR A 241 -8.44 7.60 4.68
N TRP A 242 -9.66 8.15 4.76
CA TRP A 242 -10.29 8.46 6.03
C TRP A 242 -10.63 7.21 6.85
N ALA A 243 -11.10 6.14 6.19
CA ALA A 243 -11.32 4.86 6.84
C ALA A 243 -10.01 4.29 7.43
N GLY A 244 -8.89 4.42 6.72
CA GLY A 244 -7.57 4.03 7.21
C GLY A 244 -7.12 4.84 8.42
N MET A 245 -7.23 6.17 8.36
CA MET A 245 -6.92 7.08 9.47
C MET A 245 -7.74 6.71 10.73
N GLU A 246 -9.04 6.53 10.57
CA GLU A 246 -9.94 6.14 11.65
C GLU A 246 -9.58 4.78 12.24
N THR A 247 -9.26 3.81 11.39
CA THR A 247 -8.85 2.46 11.81
C THR A 247 -7.60 2.51 12.69
N GLN A 248 -6.56 3.24 12.28
CA GLN A 248 -5.32 3.37 13.06
C GLN A 248 -5.56 3.99 14.44
N VAL A 249 -6.36 5.05 14.53
CA VAL A 249 -6.67 5.69 15.82
C VAL A 249 -7.51 4.78 16.72
N ARG A 250 -8.51 4.09 16.16
CA ARG A 250 -9.34 3.15 16.92
C ARG A 250 -8.52 1.97 17.44
N LEU A 251 -7.64 1.41 16.62
CA LEU A 251 -6.72 0.34 17.02
C LEU A 251 -5.78 0.81 18.14
N GLY A 252 -5.24 2.03 18.07
CA GLY A 252 -4.33 2.51 19.11
C GLY A 252 -5.04 2.79 20.44
N LYS A 253 -6.28 3.29 20.41
CA LYS A 253 -7.13 3.43 21.61
C LYS A 253 -7.48 2.08 22.22
N TRP A 254 -7.80 1.10 21.37
CA TRP A 254 -8.05 -0.27 21.80
C TRP A 254 -6.79 -0.88 22.45
N ALA A 255 -5.63 -0.78 21.80
CA ALA A 255 -4.37 -1.27 22.33
C ALA A 255 -4.02 -0.65 23.70
N SER A 256 -4.25 0.66 23.88
CA SER A 256 -4.03 1.34 25.16
C SER A 256 -5.01 0.85 26.25
N ARG A 257 -6.28 0.63 25.91
CA ARG A 257 -7.30 0.14 26.87
C ARG A 257 -6.96 -1.24 27.43
N TYR A 258 -6.37 -2.10 26.61
CA TYR A 258 -6.00 -3.46 26.97
C TYR A 258 -4.52 -3.62 27.32
N GLU A 259 -3.81 -2.51 27.58
CA GLU A 259 -2.41 -2.53 28.04
C GLU A 259 -1.46 -3.28 27.07
N LEU A 260 -1.76 -3.23 25.77
CA LEU A 260 -0.94 -3.82 24.70
C LEU A 260 0.18 -2.85 24.31
N ASP A 261 1.10 -2.60 25.23
CA ASP A 261 2.12 -1.55 25.14
C ASP A 261 2.93 -1.56 23.84
N LYS A 262 3.35 -2.75 23.39
CA LYS A 262 4.12 -2.89 22.13
C LYS A 262 3.30 -2.47 20.92
N MET A 263 2.05 -2.89 20.85
CA MET A 263 1.15 -2.54 19.75
C MET A 263 0.85 -1.05 19.76
N HIS A 264 0.53 -0.50 20.93
CA HIS A 264 0.30 0.93 21.10
C HIS A 264 1.52 1.75 20.68
N TYR A 265 2.73 1.35 21.11
CA TYR A 265 3.99 2.00 20.74
C TYR A 265 4.20 2.08 19.23
N HIS A 266 3.95 0.99 18.50
CA HIS A 266 4.11 0.97 17.04
C HIS A 266 3.02 1.78 16.35
N LEU A 267 1.76 1.72 16.80
CA LEU A 267 0.66 2.50 16.24
C LEU A 267 0.88 4.01 16.39
N GLN A 268 1.45 4.46 17.52
CA GLN A 268 1.82 5.87 17.72
C GLN A 268 2.87 6.37 16.71
N ARG A 269 3.74 5.47 16.20
CA ARG A 269 4.86 5.81 15.31
C ARG A 269 4.58 5.48 13.84
N TRP A 270 3.46 4.83 13.58
CA TRP A 270 3.06 4.39 12.24
C TRP A 270 2.52 5.58 11.44
N THR A 271 3.15 5.88 10.31
CA THR A 271 2.78 7.02 9.45
C THR A 271 1.94 6.64 8.24
N SER A 272 1.50 5.38 8.14
CA SER A 272 0.71 4.91 7.02
C SER A 272 -0.76 4.71 7.40
N VAL A 273 -1.67 5.12 6.53
CA VAL A 273 -3.10 4.78 6.66
C VAL A 273 -3.37 3.29 6.41
N PHE A 274 -2.43 2.61 5.74
CA PHE A 274 -2.47 1.17 5.56
C PHE A 274 -1.97 0.48 6.82
N ASN A 275 -2.71 -0.55 7.26
CA ASN A 275 -2.32 -1.34 8.42
C ASN A 275 -1.13 -2.28 8.14
N VAL A 276 -0.77 -2.46 6.87
CA VAL A 276 0.25 -3.42 6.43
C VAL A 276 1.11 -2.77 5.38
N VAL A 277 2.42 -3.01 5.47
CA VAL A 277 3.35 -2.78 4.37
C VAL A 277 4.04 -4.09 4.02
N SER A 278 3.92 -4.50 2.76
CA SER A 278 4.67 -5.61 2.17
C SER A 278 5.90 -5.06 1.47
N ILE A 279 7.07 -5.57 1.83
CA ILE A 279 8.35 -5.20 1.24
C ILE A 279 8.81 -6.37 0.40
N ILE A 280 8.85 -6.16 -0.91
CA ILE A 280 9.13 -7.19 -1.90
C ILE A 280 10.34 -6.74 -2.72
N CYS A 281 11.49 -7.36 -2.48
CA CYS A 281 12.76 -7.00 -3.11
C CYS A 281 13.20 -8.09 -4.10
N ASN A 282 13.49 -7.68 -5.34
CA ASN A 282 13.99 -8.53 -6.43
C ASN A 282 13.21 -9.85 -6.64
N ARG A 283 11.88 -9.80 -6.44
CA ARG A 283 10.99 -10.93 -6.70
C ARG A 283 10.42 -10.83 -8.11
N ARG A 284 10.59 -11.87 -8.91
CA ARG A 284 9.78 -12.11 -10.09
C ARG A 284 8.45 -12.68 -9.65
N SER A 285 7.39 -11.88 -9.75
CA SER A 285 6.04 -12.45 -9.67
C SER A 285 5.84 -13.28 -10.94
N PRO A 286 5.57 -14.59 -10.83
CA PRO A 286 5.16 -15.34 -12.01
C PRO A 286 3.94 -14.64 -12.63
N LEU A 287 3.82 -14.70 -13.95
CA LEU A 287 2.52 -14.48 -14.59
C LEU A 287 1.53 -15.41 -13.87
N ILE A 288 0.30 -14.97 -13.67
CA ILE A 288 -0.72 -15.76 -12.96
C ILE A 288 -1.07 -16.99 -13.83
N GLU A 289 -0.19 -17.97 -13.90
CA GLU A 289 -0.52 -19.37 -14.00
C GLU A 289 -0.79 -19.76 -12.56
N ILE A 290 -2.04 -19.96 -12.11
CA ILE A 290 -2.31 -20.36 -10.73
C ILE A 290 -1.97 -21.85 -10.58
N PRO A 291 -0.76 -22.32 -10.22
CA PRO A 291 -0.47 -23.73 -10.19
C PRO A 291 -0.92 -24.26 -8.84
N ASN A 292 -2.12 -24.88 -8.81
CA ASN A 292 -2.65 -25.68 -7.70
C ASN A 292 -2.16 -25.27 -6.31
N VAL A 293 -2.76 -24.23 -5.73
CA VAL A 293 -2.75 -24.07 -4.28
C VAL A 293 -4.15 -23.64 -3.86
N ASP A 294 -4.76 -24.46 -3.02
CA ASP A 294 -6.07 -24.26 -2.41
C ASP A 294 -6.26 -22.78 -2.03
N GLN A 295 -7.29 -22.21 -2.63
CA GLN A 295 -7.77 -20.87 -2.38
C GLN A 295 -8.13 -20.73 -0.91
N GLN A 296 -7.36 -19.92 -0.20
CA GLN A 296 -7.88 -19.15 0.93
C GLN A 296 -7.27 -17.75 0.88
N HIS A 297 -8.13 -16.80 0.52
CA HIS A 297 -8.09 -15.37 0.78
C HIS A 297 -7.13 -14.50 -0.05
N LEU A 298 -7.68 -13.99 -1.16
CA LEU A 298 -7.35 -12.69 -1.74
C LEU A 298 -8.64 -11.88 -1.91
N ILE A 299 -9.25 -11.45 -0.80
CA ILE A 299 -10.12 -10.27 -0.75
C ILE A 299 -9.88 -9.60 0.62
N SER A 300 -9.72 -8.27 0.58
CA SER A 300 -9.43 -7.27 1.64
C SER A 300 -8.02 -7.24 2.21
#